data_AF-A0A7I0NNV2-F1
#
_entry.id   AF-A0A7I0NNV2-F1
#
_cell.length_a   1.000
_cell.length_b   1.000
_cell.length_c   1.000
_cell.angle_alpha   90.00
_cell.angle_beta   90.00
_cell.angle_gamma   90.00
#
_symmetry.space_group_name_H-M   'P 1'
#
loop_
_entity.id
_entity.type
_entity.pdbx_description
1 polymer ?
#
loop_
_entity_poly.entity_id
_entity_poly.type
_entity_poly.pdbx_seq_one_letter_code
_entity_poly.pdbx_strand_id
1 'polypeptide(L)'
;MKYLSILVIATFFLSYQGNAKNNMNAPVTKRISNPSDTLKVTHKDMTLFLIRKKYKGEKLDITAKELLKGSEPTYTLEKAYVTHQGNTIDLACSNIYNPWVGEQINEGTKRRISFIEKKSGETIIYAVFSTAADIYAVEWSVKGNTGSRLEMSNSSKFLNKYNH
;
A
#
# COMPACT_ATOMS: atom_id res chain seq x y z
N MET A 1 -12.82 19.28 -56.60
CA MET A 1 -13.98 18.39 -56.85
C MET A 1 -14.02 17.35 -55.74
N LYS A 2 -15.15 17.25 -55.05
CA LYS A 2 -15.36 16.49 -53.81
C LYS A 2 -15.66 15.02 -54.12
N TYR A 3 -14.98 14.07 -53.47
CA TYR A 3 -15.41 12.67 -53.40
C TYR A 3 -16.13 12.46 -52.07
N LEU A 4 -17.41 12.10 -52.17
CA LEU A 4 -18.29 11.77 -51.06
C LEU A 4 -18.49 10.25 -51.08
N SER A 5 -17.82 9.53 -50.20
CA SER A 5 -17.99 8.08 -50.05
C SER A 5 -18.95 7.82 -48.89
N ILE A 6 -20.13 7.31 -49.23
CA ILE A 6 -21.21 6.93 -48.32
C ILE A 6 -20.86 5.58 -47.68
N LEU A 7 -20.80 5.54 -46.34
CA LEU A 7 -20.66 4.31 -45.56
C LEU A 7 -22.05 3.87 -45.08
N VAL A 8 -22.45 2.66 -45.48
CA VAL A 8 -23.72 2.01 -45.14
C VAL A 8 -23.55 1.28 -43.80
N ILE A 9 -24.37 1.61 -42.80
CA ILE A 9 -24.44 0.93 -41.50
C ILE A 9 -25.58 -0.10 -41.57
N ALA A 10 -25.24 -1.38 -41.48
CA ALA A 10 -26.21 -2.47 -41.35
C ALA A 10 -26.42 -2.80 -39.86
N THR A 11 -27.62 -2.53 -39.35
CA THR A 11 -28.10 -2.89 -38.02
C THR A 11 -28.69 -4.31 -38.05
N PHE A 12 -28.09 -5.24 -37.30
CA PHE A 12 -28.70 -6.54 -37.02
C PHE A 12 -29.44 -6.49 -35.69
N PHE A 13 -30.76 -6.63 -35.74
CA PHE A 13 -31.62 -6.99 -34.61
C PHE A 13 -31.61 -8.51 -34.44
N LEU A 14 -31.35 -8.98 -33.23
CA LEU A 14 -31.67 -10.34 -32.81
C LEU A 14 -32.49 -10.25 -31.52
N SER A 15 -33.80 -10.43 -31.68
CA SER A 15 -34.75 -10.70 -30.62
C SER A 15 -34.71 -12.18 -30.27
N TYR A 16 -34.38 -12.50 -29.02
CA TYR A 16 -34.58 -13.83 -28.47
C TYR A 16 -35.50 -13.70 -27.24
N GLN A 17 -36.74 -14.16 -27.38
CA GLN A 17 -37.63 -14.45 -26.25
C GLN A 17 -37.68 -15.97 -26.07
N GLY A 18 -37.32 -16.43 -24.88
CA GLY A 18 -37.54 -17.79 -24.39
C GLY A 18 -37.85 -17.70 -22.90
N ASN A 19 -38.98 -18.28 -22.50
CA ASN A 19 -39.70 -18.00 -21.25
C ASN A 19 -39.42 -19.08 -20.16
N ALA A 20 -39.25 -18.59 -18.92
CA ALA A 20 -39.44 -19.16 -17.58
C ALA A 20 -39.17 -20.65 -17.25
N LYS A 21 -38.40 -20.87 -16.18
CA LYS A 21 -38.84 -21.59 -14.95
C LYS A 21 -37.88 -21.37 -13.77
N ASN A 22 -38.49 -21.09 -12.61
CA ASN A 22 -37.88 -20.77 -11.32
C ASN A 22 -36.89 -21.83 -10.80
N ASN A 23 -35.76 -21.41 -10.24
CA ASN A 23 -35.30 -22.00 -8.98
C ASN A 23 -34.41 -21.05 -8.16
N MET A 24 -34.50 -21.26 -6.86
CA MET A 24 -34.12 -20.41 -5.74
C MET A 24 -32.65 -19.98 -5.67
N ASN A 25 -32.45 -18.84 -4.98
CA ASN A 25 -31.22 -18.37 -4.37
C ASN A 25 -30.08 -18.00 -5.32
N ALA A 26 -30.04 -16.74 -5.71
CA ALA A 26 -28.83 -16.09 -6.19
C ALA A 26 -27.73 -16.21 -5.12
N PRO A 27 -26.58 -16.85 -5.38
CA PRO A 27 -25.38 -16.53 -4.65
C PRO A 27 -24.84 -15.23 -5.23
N VAL A 28 -25.06 -14.17 -4.47
CA VAL A 28 -24.33 -12.90 -4.50
C VAL A 28 -22.97 -13.09 -5.17
N THR A 29 -22.78 -12.46 -6.32
CA THR A 29 -21.46 -12.28 -6.92
C THR A 29 -20.59 -11.70 -5.81
N LYS A 30 -19.68 -12.51 -5.23
CA LYS A 30 -18.64 -11.96 -4.36
C LYS A 30 -17.83 -11.03 -5.24
N ARG A 31 -18.22 -9.75 -5.25
CA ARG A 31 -17.25 -8.68 -5.41
C ARG A 31 -16.21 -8.98 -4.35
N ILE A 32 -15.04 -9.46 -4.77
CA ILE A 32 -13.83 -9.32 -3.96
C ILE A 32 -13.52 -7.82 -4.03
N SER A 33 -14.30 -7.04 -3.29
CA SER A 33 -14.10 -5.61 -3.09
C SER A 33 -13.26 -5.47 -1.83
N ASN A 34 -11.96 -5.73 -1.94
CA ASN A 34 -11.03 -4.98 -1.11
C ASN A 34 -10.25 -4.11 -2.08
N PRO A 35 -10.63 -2.83 -2.28
CA PRO A 35 -9.68 -1.86 -2.82
C PRO A 35 -8.39 -2.04 -2.01
N SER A 36 -7.27 -2.29 -2.70
CA SER A 36 -5.98 -2.49 -2.05
C SER A 36 -5.73 -1.30 -1.13
N ASP A 37 -5.57 -1.57 0.16
CA ASP A 37 -5.39 -0.55 1.18
C ASP A 37 -4.00 0.06 1.01
N THR A 38 -3.96 1.07 0.13
CA THR A 38 -2.75 1.61 -0.49
C THR A 38 -2.57 3.03 0.00
N LEU A 39 -1.55 3.24 0.82
CA LEU A 39 -1.12 4.56 1.23
C LEU A 39 -0.15 5.13 0.20
N LYS A 40 -0.52 6.30 -0.33
CA LYS A 40 0.31 7.10 -1.23
C LYS A 40 0.75 8.38 -0.53
N VAL A 41 2.05 8.62 -0.47
CA VAL A 41 2.62 9.87 0.05
C VAL A 41 3.61 10.41 -0.97
N THR A 42 3.37 11.63 -1.46
CA THR A 42 4.24 12.30 -2.43
C THR A 42 5.05 13.39 -1.73
N HIS A 43 6.35 13.42 -2.01
CA HIS A 43 7.28 14.45 -1.58
C HIS A 43 8.18 14.83 -2.77
N LYS A 44 8.02 16.06 -3.26
CA LYS A 44 8.68 16.54 -4.49
C LYS A 44 8.44 15.59 -5.67
N ASP A 45 9.50 15.05 -6.27
CA ASP A 45 9.50 14.11 -7.39
C ASP A 45 9.48 12.63 -6.94
N MET A 46 9.41 12.39 -5.63
CA MET A 46 9.34 11.05 -5.05
C MET A 46 7.93 10.74 -4.56
N THR A 47 7.43 9.54 -4.84
CA THR A 47 6.16 9.07 -4.28
C THR A 47 6.32 7.69 -3.66
N LEU A 48 6.03 7.58 -2.37
CA LEU A 48 5.96 6.34 -1.62
C LEU A 48 4.58 5.70 -1.78
N PHE A 49 4.59 4.39 -2.03
CA PHE A 49 3.42 3.53 -2.03
C PHE A 49 3.60 2.42 -1.00
N LEU A 50 2.69 2.33 -0.05
CA LEU A 50 2.62 1.25 0.94
C LEU A 50 1.30 0.52 0.76
N ILE A 51 1.34 -0.78 0.49
CA ILE A 51 0.17 -1.62 0.26
C ILE A 51 0.12 -2.65 1.38
N ARG A 52 -0.97 -2.69 2.13
CA ARG A 52 -1.17 -3.70 3.18
C ARG A 52 -2.26 -4.70 2.81
N LYS A 53 -2.19 -5.87 3.43
CA LYS A 53 -3.21 -6.92 3.37
C LYS A 53 -3.60 -7.36 4.78
N LYS A 54 -4.74 -8.03 4.91
CA LYS A 54 -5.12 -8.70 6.17
C LYS A 54 -4.06 -9.75 6.52
N TYR A 55 -3.68 -9.79 7.79
CA TYR A 55 -2.82 -10.84 8.32
C TYR A 55 -3.54 -12.18 8.28
N LYS A 56 -2.81 -13.27 7.98
CA LYS A 56 -3.39 -14.62 7.77
C LYS A 56 -2.85 -15.65 8.76
N GLY A 57 -2.38 -15.22 9.94
CA GLY A 57 -1.88 -16.15 10.97
C GLY A 57 -0.54 -16.80 10.60
N GLU A 58 0.31 -16.11 9.83
CA GLU A 58 1.66 -16.58 9.52
C GLU A 58 2.50 -16.69 10.83
N LYS A 59 3.65 -17.36 10.79
CA LYS A 59 4.49 -17.44 11.99
C LYS A 59 5.23 -16.12 12.17
N LEU A 60 4.90 -15.39 13.25
CA LEU A 60 5.68 -14.21 13.65
C LEU A 60 7.10 -14.63 14.06
N ASP A 61 8.11 -13.94 13.52
CA ASP A 61 9.48 -14.07 13.99
C ASP A 61 9.69 -13.35 15.34
N ILE A 62 10.90 -13.47 15.89
CA ILE A 62 11.22 -12.93 17.22
C ILE A 62 11.11 -11.40 17.21
N THR A 63 11.65 -10.74 16.18
CA THR A 63 11.58 -9.28 16.02
C THR A 63 10.13 -8.80 15.95
N ALA A 64 9.29 -9.48 15.19
CA ALA A 64 7.86 -9.17 15.09
C ALA A 64 7.15 -9.32 16.44
N LYS A 65 7.43 -10.39 17.19
CA LYS A 65 6.83 -10.63 18.51
C LYS A 65 7.21 -9.56 19.52
N GLU A 66 8.46 -9.13 19.51
CA GLU A 66 8.96 -8.05 20.36
C GLU A 66 8.28 -6.71 20.04
N LEU A 67 8.18 -6.35 18.76
CA LEU A 67 7.53 -5.12 18.31
C LEU A 67 6.02 -5.10 18.60
N LEU A 68 5.37 -6.24 18.45
CA LEU A 68 3.92 -6.38 18.68
C LEU A 68 3.56 -6.61 20.15
N LYS A 69 4.55 -6.75 21.05
CA LYS A 69 4.34 -7.07 22.48
C LYS A 69 3.41 -8.27 22.68
N GLY A 70 3.55 -9.28 21.82
CA GLY A 70 2.71 -10.49 21.84
C GLY A 70 1.29 -10.33 21.28
N SER A 71 0.90 -9.15 20.79
CA SER A 71 -0.40 -8.95 20.13
C SER A 71 -0.39 -9.52 18.72
N GLU A 72 -1.51 -10.13 18.31
CA GLU A 72 -1.66 -10.60 16.92
C GLU A 72 -1.94 -9.41 15.98
N PRO A 73 -1.22 -9.28 14.86
CA PRO A 73 -1.43 -8.17 13.96
C PRO A 73 -2.70 -8.37 13.12
N THR A 74 -3.43 -7.29 12.86
CA THR A 74 -4.60 -7.31 11.97
C THR A 74 -4.18 -7.21 10.51
N TYR A 75 -3.12 -6.44 10.23
CA TYR A 75 -2.61 -6.19 8.90
C TYR A 75 -1.10 -6.43 8.81
N THR A 76 -0.64 -6.79 7.63
CA THR A 76 0.78 -6.84 7.28
C THR A 76 1.03 -6.04 6.01
N LEU A 77 2.20 -5.41 5.91
CA LEU A 77 2.60 -4.71 4.71
C LEU A 77 2.96 -5.74 3.63
N GLU A 78 2.20 -5.78 2.55
CA GLU A 78 2.39 -6.69 1.44
C GLU A 78 3.47 -6.17 0.49
N LYS A 79 3.41 -4.88 0.15
CA LYS A 79 4.35 -4.26 -0.78
C LYS A 79 4.67 -2.84 -0.34
N ALA A 80 5.92 -2.45 -0.52
CA ALA A 80 6.38 -1.08 -0.34
C ALA A 80 7.30 -0.73 -1.50
N TYR A 81 7.07 0.41 -2.15
CA TYR A 81 7.94 0.89 -3.21
C TYR A 81 7.86 2.40 -3.35
N VAL A 82 8.86 2.96 -4.01
CA VAL A 82 8.95 4.37 -4.33
C VAL A 82 9.00 4.54 -5.83
N THR A 83 8.27 5.50 -6.37
CA THR A 83 8.50 6.00 -7.72
C THR A 83 9.33 7.28 -7.66
N HIS A 84 10.46 7.31 -8.37
CA HIS A 84 11.35 8.46 -8.43
C HIS A 84 12.00 8.50 -9.81
N GLN A 85 11.91 9.63 -10.51
CA GLN A 85 12.48 9.82 -11.86
C GLN A 85 12.06 8.72 -12.87
N GLY A 86 10.80 8.28 -12.80
CA GLY A 86 10.25 7.22 -13.66
C GLY A 86 10.65 5.78 -13.26
N ASN A 87 11.54 5.61 -12.28
CA ASN A 87 11.94 4.30 -11.77
C ASN A 87 11.05 3.87 -10.60
N THR A 88 10.78 2.56 -10.53
CA THR A 88 10.16 1.93 -9.35
C THR A 88 11.26 1.27 -8.53
N ILE A 89 11.34 1.62 -7.25
CA ILE A 89 12.35 1.17 -6.32
C ILE A 89 11.63 0.43 -5.20
N ASP A 90 11.79 -0.90 -5.15
CA ASP A 90 11.18 -1.72 -4.12
C ASP A 90 11.84 -1.46 -2.75
N LEU A 91 11.03 -1.49 -1.70
CA LEU A 91 11.45 -1.33 -0.32
C LEU A 91 11.13 -2.62 0.46
N ALA A 92 12.03 -3.03 1.35
CA ALA A 92 11.83 -4.23 2.16
C ALA A 92 10.64 -4.05 3.11
N CYS A 93 9.65 -4.95 2.99
CA CYS A 93 8.40 -4.94 3.78
C CYS A 93 8.31 -6.03 4.86
N SER A 94 9.28 -6.96 4.92
CA SER A 94 9.28 -8.07 5.88
C SER A 94 9.10 -7.57 7.32
N ASN A 95 8.23 -8.22 8.09
CA ASN A 95 7.95 -7.90 9.49
C ASN A 95 7.37 -6.51 9.78
N ILE A 96 6.74 -5.88 8.79
CA ILE A 96 6.01 -4.62 9.00
C ILE A 96 4.54 -4.96 9.16
N TYR A 97 4.00 -4.69 10.35
CA TYR A 97 2.66 -5.03 10.77
C TYR A 97 1.88 -3.80 11.22
N ASN A 98 0.56 -3.79 10.98
CA ASN A 98 -0.31 -2.68 11.31
C ASN A 98 0.29 -1.31 10.89
N PRO A 99 0.64 -1.11 9.62
CA PRO A 99 1.29 0.15 9.20
C PRO A 99 0.40 1.38 9.44
N TRP A 100 -0.91 1.20 9.64
CA TRP A 100 -1.81 2.22 10.19
C TRP A 100 -2.98 1.60 10.94
N VAL A 101 -3.64 2.39 11.78
CA VAL A 101 -4.80 1.98 12.59
C VAL A 101 -6.10 2.23 11.83
N GLY A 102 -7.07 1.33 11.99
CA GLY A 102 -8.39 1.40 11.34
C GLY A 102 -8.38 0.84 9.92
N GLU A 103 -9.53 0.80 9.25
CA GLU A 103 -9.67 0.30 7.87
C GLU A 103 -9.33 1.35 6.80
N GLN A 104 -9.17 2.61 7.20
CA GLN A 104 -8.95 3.73 6.29
C GLN A 104 -7.68 4.50 6.62
N ILE A 105 -7.02 4.99 5.57
CA ILE A 105 -5.89 5.91 5.67
C ILE A 105 -6.42 7.29 6.04
N ASN A 106 -5.93 7.87 7.14
CA ASN A 106 -6.24 9.24 7.50
C ASN A 106 -5.01 10.16 7.33
N GLU A 107 -5.21 11.47 7.40
CA GLU A 107 -4.13 12.47 7.29
C GLU A 107 -3.08 12.32 8.41
N GLY A 108 -3.48 11.82 9.58
CA GLY A 108 -2.55 11.51 10.67
C GLY A 108 -1.54 10.43 10.31
N THR A 109 -1.95 9.40 9.55
CA THR A 109 -1.05 8.38 9.00
C THR A 109 -0.01 8.98 8.06
N LYS A 110 -0.43 9.86 7.15
CA LYS A 110 0.48 10.51 6.19
C LYS A 110 1.52 11.39 6.90
N ARG A 111 1.12 12.09 7.96
CA ARG A 111 2.01 12.96 8.76
C ARG A 111 3.10 12.20 9.52
N ARG A 112 2.93 10.89 9.72
CA ARG A 112 3.93 10.01 10.35
C ARG A 112 4.98 9.49 9.38
N ILE A 113 4.99 9.99 8.14
CA ILE A 113 5.96 9.66 7.11
C ILE A 113 6.76 10.91 6.79
N SER A 114 8.07 10.81 6.89
CA SER A 114 9.02 11.89 6.64
C SER A 114 10.02 11.47 5.57
N PHE A 115 10.36 12.42 4.71
CA PHE A 115 11.43 12.28 3.71
C PHE A 115 12.56 13.20 4.14
N ILE A 116 13.74 12.63 4.40
CA ILE A 116 14.93 13.35 4.86
C ILE A 116 16.00 13.25 3.79
N GLU A 117 16.23 14.36 3.10
CA GLU A 117 17.23 14.45 2.03
C GLU A 117 18.62 14.68 2.62
N LYS A 118 19.58 13.85 2.21
CA LYS A 118 21.00 14.04 2.54
C LYS A 118 21.73 14.70 1.38
N LYS A 119 22.79 15.45 1.70
CA LYS A 119 23.69 16.08 0.71
C LYS A 119 24.31 15.09 -0.28
N SER A 120 24.38 13.81 0.06
CA SER A 120 24.88 12.72 -0.78
C SER A 120 23.93 12.29 -1.90
N GLY A 121 22.74 12.90 -2.01
CA GLY A 121 21.67 12.48 -2.93
C GLY A 121 20.90 11.25 -2.45
N GLU A 122 21.12 10.83 -1.21
CA GLU A 122 20.34 9.79 -0.53
C GLU A 122 19.10 10.43 0.12
N THR A 123 17.93 9.81 -0.08
CA THR A 123 16.70 10.18 0.63
C THR A 123 16.36 9.09 1.63
N ILE A 124 16.26 9.48 2.90
CA ILE A 124 15.77 8.60 3.95
C ILE A 124 14.26 8.74 4.05
N ILE A 125 13.55 7.63 4.00
CA ILE A 125 12.11 7.56 4.24
C ILE A 125 11.92 6.97 5.63
N TYR A 126 11.41 7.79 6.54
CA TYR A 126 11.14 7.41 7.92
C TYR A 126 9.63 7.34 8.12
N ALA A 127 9.13 6.20 8.60
CA ALA A 127 7.70 6.00 8.81
C ALA A 127 7.43 5.45 10.22
N VAL A 128 6.52 6.10 10.95
CA VAL A 128 6.07 5.64 12.28
C VAL A 128 4.72 4.94 12.15
N PHE A 129 4.71 3.66 12.51
CA PHE A 129 3.56 2.78 12.48
C PHE A 129 3.04 2.50 13.89
N SER A 130 1.81 2.01 13.99
CA SER A 130 1.18 1.71 15.28
C SER A 130 0.65 0.29 15.31
N THR A 131 0.97 -0.43 16.37
CA THR A 131 0.56 -1.82 16.59
C THR A 131 -0.75 -1.94 17.36
N ALA A 132 -1.54 -0.86 17.45
CA ALA A 132 -2.69 -0.68 18.37
C ALA A 132 -2.32 -0.63 19.86
N ALA A 133 -1.31 -1.40 20.30
CA ALA A 133 -0.78 -1.37 21.67
C ALA A 133 0.48 -0.50 21.84
N ASP A 134 1.20 -0.23 20.75
CA ASP A 134 2.46 0.52 20.75
C ASP A 134 2.70 1.23 19.40
N ILE A 135 3.86 1.87 19.28
CA ILE A 135 4.39 2.40 18.04
C ILE A 135 5.80 1.85 17.77
N TYR A 136 6.14 1.77 16.49
CA TYR A 136 7.50 1.49 16.03
C TYR A 136 7.75 2.27 14.76
N ALA A 137 9.02 2.45 14.41
CA ALA A 137 9.39 3.11 13.17
C ALA A 137 10.15 2.18 12.25
N VAL A 138 10.14 2.53 10.97
CA VAL A 138 10.93 1.91 9.91
C VAL A 138 11.65 3.00 9.14
N GLU A 139 12.93 2.77 8.86
CA GLU A 139 13.77 3.64 8.05
C GLU A 139 14.23 2.91 6.79
N TRP A 140 13.95 3.51 5.65
CA TRP A 140 14.48 3.10 4.36
C TRP A 140 15.43 4.15 3.80
N SER A 141 16.49 3.69 3.15
CA SER A 141 17.37 4.51 2.33
C SER A 141 17.04 4.31 0.86
N VAL A 142 16.86 5.41 0.13
CA VAL A 142 16.73 5.43 -1.32
C VAL A 142 17.89 6.23 -1.90
N LYS A 143 18.70 5.59 -2.73
CA LYS A 143 19.81 6.26 -3.44
C LYS A 143 19.89 5.74 -4.87
N GLY A 144 19.76 6.65 -5.83
CA GLY A 144 19.61 6.29 -7.25
C GLY A 144 18.41 5.38 -7.45
N ASN A 145 18.63 4.18 -8.01
CA ASN A 145 17.60 3.17 -8.28
C ASN A 145 17.58 2.04 -7.24
N THR A 146 18.18 2.27 -6.06
CA THR A 146 18.27 1.25 -5.01
C THR A 146 17.54 1.70 -3.76
N GLY A 147 16.87 0.73 -3.12
CA GLY A 147 16.16 0.89 -1.86
C GLY A 147 16.62 -0.16 -0.86
N SER A 148 16.90 0.25 0.37
CA SER A 148 17.27 -0.67 1.45
C SER A 148 16.60 -0.28 2.76
N ARG A 149 16.26 -1.25 3.61
CA ARG A 149 15.85 -0.95 4.99
C ARG A 149 17.10 -0.77 5.84
N LEU A 150 17.22 0.38 6.49
CA LEU A 150 18.31 0.68 7.40
C LEU A 150 18.02 0.15 8.79
N GLU A 151 16.83 0.43 9.32
CA GLU A 151 16.46 0.07 10.69
C GLU A 151 14.95 -0.08 10.84
N MET A 152 14.55 -0.92 11.80
CA MET A 152 13.18 -1.01 12.30
C MET A 152 13.25 -1.22 13.81
N SER A 153 12.65 -0.32 14.58
CA SER A 153 12.79 -0.31 16.05
C SER A 153 11.64 0.45 16.72
N ASN A 154 11.33 0.08 17.96
CA ASN A 154 10.42 0.80 18.86
C ASN A 154 11.18 1.54 19.99
N SER A 155 12.52 1.64 19.91
CA SER A 155 13.28 2.37 20.92
C SER A 155 12.96 3.87 20.89
N SER A 156 12.87 4.51 22.06
CA SER A 156 12.57 5.95 22.16
C SER A 156 13.58 6.82 21.41
N LYS A 157 14.85 6.40 21.35
CA LYS A 157 15.89 7.10 20.59
C LYS A 157 15.60 7.08 19.10
N PHE A 158 15.18 5.93 18.56
CA PHE A 158 14.85 5.79 17.14
C PHE A 158 13.53 6.49 16.79
N LEU A 159 12.51 6.32 17.63
CA LEU A 159 11.19 6.96 17.45
C LEU A 159 11.26 8.49 17.38
N ASN A 160 12.21 9.10 18.11
CA ASN A 160 12.41 10.54 18.15
C ASN A 160 13.56 11.03 17.25
N LYS A 161 14.14 10.16 16.41
CA LYS A 161 15.33 10.48 15.60
C LYS A 161 15.15 11.71 14.71
N TYR A 162 13.93 11.94 14.22
CA TYR A 162 13.57 13.05 13.32
C TYR A 162 12.42 13.92 13.85
N ASN A 163 12.03 13.74 15.11
CA ASN A 163 11.10 14.65 15.77
C ASN A 163 11.90 15.90 16.16
N HIS A 164 11.75 16.97 15.37
CA HIS A 164 12.26 18.31 15.64
C HIS A 164 11.18 19.16 16.31
#